data_AF-A0A963LC03-F1
#
_entry.id   AF-A0A963LC03-F1
#
_cell.length_a   1.000
_cell.length_b   1.000
_cell.length_c   1.000
_cell.angle_alpha   90.00
_cell.angle_beta   90.00
_cell.angle_gamma   90.00
#
_symmetry.space_group_name_H-M   'P 1'
#
loop_
_entity.id
_entity.type
_entity.pdbx_description
1 polymer ?
#
loop_
_entity_poly.entity_id
_entity_poly.type
_entity_poly.pdbx_seq_one_letter_code
_entity_poly.pdbx_strand_id
1 'polypeptide(L)'
;MTREAIPFAVPDVGTFARALGRALDARHGTKPEPPGHVELLNLLARAAGHRSYQGLRAAARMPRAAPSADEAPAAPALTPAARKALTQFDANGRLVRWPHKYSVQRLAMWVLWTHFDAKRVYTEREVNEIIKRWN
;
A
#
# COMPACT_ATOMS: atom_id res chain seq x y z
N MET A 1 -14.86 9.30 35.41
CA MET A 1 -13.94 9.73 34.33
C MET A 1 -13.90 8.62 33.29
N THR A 2 -14.60 8.78 32.17
CA THR A 2 -14.64 7.78 31.09
C THR A 2 -13.30 7.75 30.35
N ARG A 3 -12.71 6.56 30.19
CA ARG A 3 -11.45 6.36 29.45
C ARG A 3 -11.77 6.38 27.96
N GLU A 4 -11.46 7.47 27.29
CA GLU A 4 -11.67 7.63 25.85
C GLU A 4 -10.57 6.86 25.09
N ALA A 5 -10.96 5.82 24.35
CA ALA A 5 -10.03 5.05 23.52
C ALA A 5 -9.72 5.85 22.25
N ILE A 6 -8.49 6.30 22.10
CA ILE A 6 -8.04 7.07 20.92
C ILE A 6 -7.34 6.08 19.98
N PRO A 7 -7.89 5.84 18.76
CA PRO A 7 -7.19 5.02 17.78
C PRO A 7 -5.89 5.73 17.37
N PHE A 8 -4.79 4.98 17.38
CA PHE A 8 -3.47 5.47 17.02
C PHE A 8 -2.94 4.68 15.83
N ALA A 9 -3.01 5.26 14.64
CA ALA A 9 -2.55 4.65 13.39
C ALA A 9 -1.41 5.47 12.81
N VAL A 10 -0.34 4.79 12.40
CA VAL A 10 0.82 5.40 11.73
C VAL A 10 0.97 4.80 10.33
N PRO A 11 1.18 5.61 9.28
CA PRO A 11 1.27 5.12 7.90
C PRO A 11 2.55 4.33 7.62
N ASP A 12 3.65 4.64 8.34
CA ASP A 12 4.92 3.93 8.26
C ASP A 12 5.52 3.79 9.67
N VAL A 13 5.55 2.56 10.17
CA VAL A 13 6.08 2.23 11.51
C VAL A 13 7.58 2.48 11.62
N GLY A 14 8.35 2.25 10.55
CA GLY A 14 9.80 2.44 10.54
C GLY A 14 10.19 3.92 10.61
N THR A 15 9.48 4.76 9.86
CA THR A 15 9.66 6.22 9.91
C THR A 15 9.20 6.80 11.24
N PHE A 16 8.09 6.31 11.79
CA PHE A 16 7.64 6.64 13.15
C PHE A 16 8.69 6.28 14.21
N ALA A 17 9.20 5.04 14.20
CA ALA A 17 10.18 4.58 15.19
C ALA A 17 11.47 5.41 15.16
N ARG A 18 11.99 5.75 13.96
CA ARG A 18 13.14 6.63 13.79
C ARG A 18 12.89 8.05 14.32
N ALA A 19 11.68 8.59 14.13
CA ALA A 19 11.33 9.91 14.64
C ALA A 19 11.21 9.90 16.17
N LEU A 20 10.58 8.87 16.74
CA LEU A 20 10.44 8.71 18.20
C LEU A 20 11.79 8.51 18.88
N GLY A 21 12.67 7.66 18.34
CA GLY A 21 14.02 7.45 18.86
C GLY A 21 14.81 8.75 18.94
N ARG A 22 14.88 9.50 17.83
CA ARG A 22 15.54 10.83 17.81
C ARG A 22 14.99 11.80 18.86
N ALA A 23 13.67 11.80 19.06
CA ALA A 23 13.03 12.67 20.04
C ALA A 23 13.35 12.26 21.50
N LEU A 24 13.45 10.96 21.76
CA LEU A 24 13.88 10.42 23.05
C LEU A 24 15.34 10.72 23.33
N ASP A 25 16.22 10.53 22.35
CA ASP A 25 17.66 10.82 22.48
C ASP A 25 17.91 12.31 22.76
N ALA A 26 17.29 13.19 21.96
CA ALA A 26 17.40 14.63 22.14
C ALA A 26 16.89 15.08 23.52
N ARG A 27 15.80 14.48 24.00
CA ARG A 27 15.30 14.73 25.35
C ARG A 27 16.28 14.21 26.40
N HIS A 28 16.79 12.99 26.26
CA HIS A 28 17.68 12.36 27.24
C HIS A 28 18.95 13.19 27.47
N GLY A 29 19.46 13.84 26.42
CA GLY A 29 20.57 14.79 26.53
C GLY A 29 20.26 16.04 27.39
N THR A 30 19.00 16.40 27.57
CA THR A 30 18.56 17.52 28.45
C THR A 30 18.05 17.05 29.82
N LYS A 31 17.44 15.86 29.86
CA LYS A 31 16.83 15.27 31.05
C LYS A 31 17.10 13.75 31.06
N PRO A 32 18.06 13.30 31.89
CA PRO A 32 18.45 11.89 31.91
C PRO A 32 17.39 10.97 32.52
N GLU A 33 16.48 11.50 33.34
CA GLU A 33 15.34 10.76 33.87
C GLU A 33 14.39 10.28 32.77
N PRO A 34 13.70 9.14 32.91
CA PRO A 34 12.72 8.69 31.92
C PRO A 34 11.56 9.69 31.77
N PRO A 35 10.91 9.75 30.59
CA PRO A 35 9.77 10.64 30.37
C PRO A 35 8.59 10.27 31.25
N GLY A 36 8.03 11.28 31.92
CA GLY A 36 6.75 11.13 32.60
C GLY A 36 5.63 10.80 31.61
N HIS A 37 4.50 10.29 32.09
CA HIS A 37 3.41 9.81 31.24
C HIS A 37 2.93 10.84 30.20
N VAL A 38 2.65 12.07 30.63
CA VAL A 38 2.19 13.15 29.73
C VAL A 38 3.26 13.54 28.72
N GLU A 39 4.53 13.49 29.11
CA GLU A 39 5.65 13.80 28.25
C GLU A 39 5.81 12.72 27.16
N LEU A 40 5.72 11.44 27.53
CA LEU A 40 5.72 10.31 26.61
C LEU A 40 4.57 10.40 25.60
N LEU A 41 3.35 10.75 26.06
CA LEU A 41 2.21 10.96 25.16
C LEU A 41 2.47 12.07 24.15
N ASN A 42 3.12 13.16 24.55
CA ASN A 42 3.49 14.24 23.63
C ASN A 42 4.63 13.85 22.68
N LEU A 43 5.55 12.96 23.08
CA LEU A 43 6.58 12.42 22.19
C LEU A 43 5.97 11.50 21.13
N LEU A 44 5.07 10.61 21.52
CA LEU A 44 4.31 9.74 20.61
C LEU A 44 3.50 10.56 19.60
N ALA A 45 2.78 11.58 20.07
CA ALA A 45 2.00 12.48 19.22
C ALA A 45 2.88 13.21 18.20
N ARG A 46 4.04 13.73 18.63
CA ARG A 46 5.00 14.41 17.75
C ARG A 46 5.63 13.49 16.72
N ALA A 47 6.00 12.27 17.11
CA ALA A 47 6.51 11.26 16.19
C ALA A 47 5.46 10.83 15.13
N ALA A 48 4.16 10.92 15.48
CA ALA A 48 3.05 10.72 14.55
C ALA A 48 2.66 11.98 13.73
N GLY A 49 3.37 13.10 13.89
CA GLY A 49 3.13 14.34 13.14
C GLY A 49 2.16 15.34 13.79
N HIS A 50 1.67 15.08 15.00
CA HIS A 50 0.84 16.00 15.76
C HIS A 50 1.67 16.91 16.65
N ARG A 51 1.23 18.16 16.87
CA ARG A 51 1.96 19.11 17.73
C ARG A 51 1.94 18.73 19.22
N SER A 52 0.90 18.03 19.67
CA SER A 52 0.71 17.61 21.07
C SER A 52 -0.30 16.45 21.18
N TYR A 53 -0.38 15.82 22.35
CA TYR A 53 -1.39 14.80 22.64
C TYR A 53 -2.82 15.35 22.56
N GLN A 54 -3.04 16.61 22.91
CA GLN A 54 -4.35 17.24 22.74
C GLN A 54 -4.70 17.44 21.26
N GLY A 55 -3.71 17.75 20.42
CA GLY A 55 -3.88 17.80 18.97
C GLY A 55 -4.24 16.43 18.37
N LEU A 56 -3.60 15.37 18.84
CA LEU A 56 -3.95 13.99 18.46
C LEU A 56 -5.40 13.65 18.88
N ARG A 57 -5.79 14.00 20.11
CA ARG A 57 -7.17 13.81 20.59
C ARG A 57 -8.21 14.57 19.79
N ALA A 58 -7.92 15.83 19.47
CA ALA A 58 -8.80 16.67 18.66
C ALA A 58 -8.97 16.06 17.26
N ALA A 59 -7.87 15.61 16.63
CA ALA A 59 -7.91 14.96 15.33
C ALA A 59 -8.71 13.64 15.35
N ALA A 60 -8.63 12.87 16.43
CA ALA A 60 -9.40 11.63 16.59
C ALA A 60 -10.91 11.85 16.82
N ARG A 61 -11.30 13.02 17.34
CA ARG A 61 -12.70 13.41 17.53
C ARG A 61 -13.33 14.02 16.29
N MET A 62 -12.52 14.51 15.37
CA MET A 62 -13.02 14.97 14.09
C MET A 62 -13.47 13.74 13.29
N PRO A 63 -14.72 13.73 12.78
CA PRO A 63 -15.13 12.69 11.85
C PRO A 63 -14.16 12.74 10.68
N ARG A 64 -13.40 11.65 10.48
CA ARG A 64 -12.59 11.50 9.29
C ARG A 64 -13.57 11.62 8.12
N ALA A 65 -13.42 12.68 7.32
CA ALA A 65 -14.19 12.81 6.10
C ALA A 65 -14.05 11.46 5.38
N ALA A 66 -15.18 10.83 5.07
CA ALA A 66 -15.15 9.65 4.23
C ALA A 66 -14.33 10.05 2.99
N PRO A 67 -13.32 9.26 2.59
CA PRO A 67 -12.58 9.57 1.39
C PRO A 67 -13.61 9.78 0.29
N SER A 68 -13.59 10.96 -0.30
CA SER A 68 -14.47 11.26 -1.43
C SER A 68 -14.25 10.18 -2.47
N ALA A 69 -15.28 9.73 -3.19
CA ALA A 69 -15.09 8.72 -4.24
C ALA A 69 -14.06 9.16 -5.31
N ASP A 70 -13.77 10.47 -5.40
CA ASP A 70 -12.71 11.09 -6.20
C ASP A 70 -11.29 11.01 -5.61
N GLU A 71 -11.14 10.72 -4.31
CA GLU A 71 -9.86 10.39 -3.67
C GLU A 71 -9.56 8.88 -3.81
N ALA A 72 -9.82 8.33 -5.00
CA ALA A 72 -9.17 7.09 -5.36
C ALA A 72 -7.65 7.35 -5.28
N PRO A 73 -6.88 6.61 -4.45
CA PRO A 73 -5.44 6.78 -4.39
C PRO A 73 -4.91 6.70 -5.83
N ALA A 74 -4.11 7.70 -6.23
CA ALA A 74 -3.52 7.74 -7.56
C ALA A 74 -3.00 6.34 -7.89
N ALA A 75 -3.47 5.78 -9.00
CA ALA A 75 -3.17 4.39 -9.34
C ALA A 75 -1.66 4.19 -9.19
N PRO A 76 -1.22 3.18 -8.41
CA PRO A 76 0.17 3.03 -8.08
C PRO A 76 0.99 2.98 -9.36
N ALA A 77 2.11 3.72 -9.38
CA ALA A 77 2.98 3.75 -10.54
C ALA A 77 3.31 2.32 -10.96
N LEU A 78 3.19 2.04 -12.27
CA LEU A 78 3.46 0.70 -12.79
C LEU A 78 4.85 0.22 -12.35
N THR A 79 4.95 -1.05 -11.98
CA THR A 79 6.27 -1.65 -11.72
C THR A 79 7.07 -1.75 -13.04
N PRO A 80 8.40 -1.88 -12.99
CA PRO A 80 9.19 -2.13 -14.20
C PRO A 80 8.75 -3.38 -14.96
N ALA A 81 8.31 -4.43 -14.25
CA ALA A 81 7.77 -5.64 -14.86
C ALA A 81 6.43 -5.37 -15.56
N ALA A 82 5.54 -4.58 -14.96
CA ALA A 82 4.27 -4.19 -15.58
C ALA A 82 4.48 -3.34 -16.84
N ARG A 83 5.38 -2.35 -16.79
CA ARG A 83 5.78 -1.59 -17.99
C ARG A 83 6.30 -2.51 -19.09
N LYS A 84 7.18 -3.46 -18.74
CA LYS A 84 7.74 -4.40 -19.72
C LYS A 84 6.71 -5.39 -20.27
N ALA A 85 5.70 -5.77 -19.48
CA ALA A 85 4.60 -6.61 -19.91
C ALA A 85 3.74 -5.90 -20.97
N LEU A 86 3.44 -4.61 -20.78
CA LEU A 86 2.66 -3.83 -21.75
C LEU A 86 3.32 -3.79 -23.14
N THR A 87 4.65 -3.82 -23.23
CA THR A 87 5.34 -3.85 -24.54
C THR A 87 5.29 -5.21 -25.24
N GLN A 88 4.64 -6.22 -24.66
CA GLN A 88 4.51 -7.56 -25.25
C GLN A 88 3.19 -7.72 -26.00
N PHE A 89 2.28 -6.76 -25.84
CA PHE A 89 0.97 -6.76 -26.47
C PHE A 89 0.90 -5.75 -27.62
N ASP A 90 0.09 -6.04 -28.61
CA ASP A 90 -0.25 -5.10 -29.68
C ASP A 90 -1.33 -4.09 -29.23
N ALA A 91 -1.73 -3.20 -30.14
CA ALA A 91 -2.77 -2.21 -29.89
C ALA A 91 -4.16 -2.82 -29.60
N ASN A 92 -4.40 -4.07 -30.01
CA ASN A 92 -5.63 -4.81 -29.77
C ASN A 92 -5.56 -5.68 -28.50
N GLY A 93 -4.45 -5.63 -27.75
CA GLY A 93 -4.24 -6.44 -26.55
C GLY A 93 -3.89 -7.89 -26.83
N ARG A 94 -3.41 -8.24 -28.04
CA ARG A 94 -2.94 -9.60 -28.38
C ARG A 94 -1.46 -9.75 -28.06
N LEU A 95 -1.03 -10.93 -27.63
CA LEU A 95 0.35 -11.17 -27.24
C LEU A 95 1.24 -11.39 -28.47
N VAL A 96 2.06 -10.39 -28.81
CA VAL A 96 2.96 -10.45 -29.97
C VAL A 96 4.12 -11.41 -29.74
N ARG A 97 4.62 -11.50 -28.50
CA ARG A 97 5.76 -12.35 -28.15
C ARG A 97 5.63 -12.90 -26.74
N TRP A 98 5.94 -14.18 -26.57
CA TRP A 98 6.05 -14.78 -25.24
C TRP A 98 7.28 -14.22 -24.49
N PRO A 99 7.10 -13.63 -23.28
CA PRO A 99 8.21 -13.04 -22.54
C PRO A 99 9.16 -14.10 -22.00
N HIS A 100 10.47 -13.83 -21.97
CA HIS A 100 11.45 -14.78 -21.41
C HIS A 100 11.57 -14.70 -19.88
N LYS A 101 11.27 -13.54 -19.29
CA LYS A 101 11.42 -13.32 -17.83
C LYS A 101 10.15 -13.77 -17.10
N TYR A 102 10.30 -14.67 -16.12
CA TYR A 102 9.18 -15.24 -15.34
C TYR A 102 8.26 -14.19 -14.71
N SER A 103 8.81 -13.11 -14.16
CA SER A 103 8.00 -12.02 -13.57
C SER A 103 7.08 -11.33 -14.59
N VAL A 104 7.46 -11.30 -15.86
CA VAL A 104 6.67 -10.73 -16.96
C VAL A 104 5.70 -11.78 -17.50
N GLN A 105 6.13 -13.04 -17.59
CA GLN A 105 5.25 -14.17 -17.97
C GLN A 105 4.04 -14.27 -17.03
N ARG A 106 4.23 -14.13 -15.71
CA ARG A 106 3.13 -14.12 -14.74
C ARG A 106 2.10 -13.03 -15.02
N LEU A 107 2.55 -11.86 -15.46
CA LEU A 107 1.65 -10.74 -15.80
C LEU A 107 0.95 -10.98 -17.14
N ALA A 108 1.64 -11.52 -18.14
CA ALA A 108 1.01 -11.90 -19.40
C ALA A 108 -0.04 -13.01 -19.21
N MET A 109 0.20 -13.94 -18.28
CA MET A 109 -0.73 -15.01 -17.92
C MET A 109 -2.07 -14.47 -17.38
N TRP A 110 -2.06 -13.36 -16.65
CA TRP A 110 -3.29 -12.73 -16.16
C TRP A 110 -4.22 -12.30 -17.29
N VAL A 111 -3.66 -11.74 -18.37
CA VAL A 111 -4.43 -11.38 -19.57
C VAL A 111 -4.93 -12.65 -20.25
N LEU A 112 -4.07 -13.66 -20.39
CA LEU A 112 -4.49 -14.92 -21.01
C LEU A 112 -5.67 -15.55 -20.26
N TRP A 113 -5.67 -15.52 -18.92
CA TRP A 113 -6.77 -16.04 -18.10
C TRP A 113 -8.12 -15.34 -18.31
N THR A 114 -8.16 -14.08 -18.76
CA THR A 114 -9.45 -13.41 -19.02
C THR A 114 -10.21 -13.99 -20.20
N HIS A 115 -9.54 -14.81 -21.02
CA HIS A 115 -10.15 -15.52 -22.15
C HIS A 115 -10.72 -16.90 -21.78
N PHE A 116 -10.54 -17.36 -20.54
CA PHE A 116 -11.03 -18.65 -20.08
C PHE A 116 -12.19 -18.47 -19.10
N ASP A 117 -13.24 -19.28 -19.27
CA ASP A 117 -14.31 -19.41 -18.28
C ASP A 117 -13.77 -19.93 -16.95
N ALA A 118 -14.19 -19.28 -15.86
CA ALA A 118 -13.86 -19.71 -14.51
C ALA A 118 -14.46 -21.09 -14.21
N LYS A 119 -13.72 -21.92 -13.46
CA LYS A 119 -14.15 -23.25 -12.97
C LYS A 119 -14.47 -24.28 -14.05
N ARG A 120 -14.10 -24.04 -15.31
CA ARG A 120 -14.19 -25.03 -16.39
C ARG A 120 -12.87 -25.78 -16.53
N VAL A 121 -12.95 -27.10 -16.70
CA VAL A 121 -11.80 -27.93 -17.09
C VAL A 121 -11.68 -27.87 -18.61
N TYR A 122 -10.49 -27.56 -19.10
CA TYR A 122 -10.19 -27.49 -20.53
C TYR A 122 -9.26 -28.63 -20.92
N THR A 123 -9.53 -29.24 -22.07
CA THR A 123 -8.56 -30.08 -22.78
C THR A 123 -7.49 -29.21 -23.44
N GLU A 124 -6.31 -29.78 -23.70
CA GLU A 124 -5.23 -29.07 -24.41
C GLU A 124 -5.70 -28.50 -25.76
N ARG A 125 -6.56 -29.23 -26.47
CA ARG A 125 -7.13 -28.78 -27.74
C ARG A 125 -7.97 -27.52 -27.56
N GLU A 126 -8.83 -27.47 -26.56
CA GLU A 126 -9.66 -26.29 -26.27
C GLU A 126 -8.79 -25.08 -25.85
N VAL A 127 -7.73 -25.32 -25.05
CA VAL A 127 -6.77 -24.28 -24.68
C VAL A 127 -6.10 -23.70 -25.93
N ASN A 128 -5.62 -24.56 -26.83
CA ASN A 128 -4.98 -24.15 -28.08
C ASN A 128 -5.94 -23.39 -29.00
N GLU A 129 -7.21 -23.79 -29.06
CA GLU A 129 -8.21 -23.06 -29.84
C GLU A 129 -8.45 -21.64 -29.28
N ILE A 130 -8.58 -21.49 -27.97
CA ILE A 130 -8.77 -20.18 -27.33
C ILE A 130 -7.57 -19.27 -27.62
N ILE A 131 -6.35 -19.79 -27.45
CA ILE A 131 -5.11 -19.03 -27.71
C ILE A 131 -4.99 -18.61 -29.18
N LYS A 132 -5.34 -19.51 -30.13
CA LYS A 132 -5.29 -19.24 -31.58
C LYS A 132 -6.40 -18.32 -32.08
N ARG A 133 -7.55 -18.27 -31.39
CA ARG A 133 -8.62 -17.32 -31.73
C ARG A 133 -8.26 -15.91 -31.28
N TRP A 134 -7.49 -15.81 -30.19
CA TRP A 134 -7.05 -14.55 -29.62
C TRP A 134 -5.85 -13.94 -30.36
N ASN A 135 -4.86 -14.75 -30.75
CA ASN A 135 -3.69 -14.31 -31.53
C ASN A 135 -3.97 -14.35 -33.03
#